data_AF-A0A1B6NRX1-F1
#
_entry.id   AF-A0A1B6NRX1-F1
#
_cell.length_a   1.000
_cell.length_b   1.000
_cell.length_c   1.000
_cell.angle_alpha   90.00
_cell.angle_beta   90.00
_cell.angle_gamma   90.00
#
_symmetry.space_group_name_H-M   'P 1'
#
loop_
_entity.id
_entity.type
_entity.pdbx_description
1 polymer ?
#
loop_
_entity_poly.entity_id
_entity_poly.type
_entity_poly.pdbx_seq_one_letter_code
_entity_poly.pdbx_strand_id
1 'polypeptide(L)'
;MLSKAENADNSKSNGPRAIIMAPTRELAVQIYNDAKLLSEHTGLSLGLIYGGEGYQSQRETLEEGVDIIIGTTGRILDYYKQNVFTLKNIQVAVLDEADRMFDLGFIKISAFYSAACHRQANV
;
A
#
# COMPACT_ATOMS: atom_id res chain seq x y z
N MET A 1 -18.97 33.48 -3.44
CA MET A 1 -19.89 32.33 -3.30
C MET A 1 -19.91 31.59 -4.61
N LEU A 2 -19.09 30.56 -4.74
CA LEU A 2 -19.21 29.59 -5.83
C LEU A 2 -19.37 28.23 -5.17
N SER A 3 -20.42 27.57 -5.62
CA SER A 3 -21.15 26.46 -5.03
C SER A 3 -20.30 25.22 -4.81
N LYS A 4 -20.44 24.62 -3.62
CA LYS A 4 -20.08 23.23 -3.33
C LYS A 4 -20.64 22.33 -4.42
N ALA A 5 -19.75 21.70 -5.20
CA ALA A 5 -20.09 20.46 -5.88
C ALA A 5 -20.07 19.36 -4.82
N GLU A 6 -21.26 18.97 -4.37
CA GLU A 6 -21.45 17.88 -3.43
C GLU A 6 -21.68 16.57 -4.22
N ASN A 7 -21.07 15.50 -3.72
CA ASN A 7 -21.10 14.09 -4.14
C ASN A 7 -20.12 13.59 -5.20
N ALA A 8 -18.92 13.23 -4.73
CA ALA A 8 -18.32 11.95 -5.07
C ALA A 8 -18.21 11.12 -3.78
N ASP A 9 -19.22 10.29 -3.53
CA ASP A 9 -19.12 9.00 -2.83
C ASP A 9 -18.12 8.93 -1.66
N ASN A 10 -18.45 9.55 -0.52
CA ASN A 10 -17.67 9.43 0.73
C ASN A 10 -18.01 8.11 1.46
N SER A 11 -18.08 7.01 0.70
CA SER A 11 -17.83 5.70 1.28
C SER A 11 -16.33 5.66 1.52
N LYS A 12 -15.90 5.83 2.78
CA LYS A 12 -14.51 5.59 3.20
C LYS A 12 -14.01 4.35 2.46
N SER A 13 -13.01 4.54 1.60
CA SER A 13 -12.58 3.51 0.65
C SER A 13 -12.30 2.22 1.41
N ASN A 14 -12.83 1.12 0.88
CA ASN A 14 -13.02 -0.15 1.57
C ASN A 14 -11.69 -0.96 1.69
N GLY A 15 -10.56 -0.29 1.93
CA GLY A 15 -9.19 -0.80 1.85
C GLY A 15 -8.38 -0.20 0.69
N PRO A 16 -7.04 -0.42 0.68
CA PRO A 16 -6.10 0.21 -0.24
C PRO A 16 -6.35 -0.16 -1.72
N ARG A 17 -6.09 0.79 -2.61
CA ARG A 17 -6.17 0.64 -4.08
C ARG A 17 -4.82 0.47 -4.77
N ALA A 18 -3.74 0.90 -4.12
CA ALA A 18 -2.39 0.71 -4.62
C ALA A 18 -1.47 0.20 -3.52
N ILE A 19 -0.47 -0.59 -3.92
CA ILE A 19 0.59 -1.02 -3.04
C ILE A 19 1.96 -0.90 -3.72
N ILE A 20 2.92 -0.37 -2.98
CA ILE A 20 4.31 -0.21 -3.40
C ILE A 20 5.21 -0.92 -2.40
N MET A 21 5.96 -1.91 -2.89
CA MET A 21 6.83 -2.76 -2.10
C MET A 21 8.29 -2.44 -2.41
N ALA A 22 9.09 -2.25 -1.36
CA ALA A 22 10.54 -2.08 -1.44
C ALA A 22 11.28 -3.08 -0.53
N PRO A 23 12.53 -3.44 -0.82
CA PRO A 23 13.25 -4.45 -0.04
C PRO A 23 13.75 -3.93 1.31
N THR A 24 13.97 -2.62 1.47
CA THR A 24 14.52 -2.03 2.70
C THR A 24 13.68 -0.88 3.23
N ARG A 25 13.88 -0.55 4.51
CA ARG A 25 13.20 0.56 5.19
C ARG A 25 13.52 1.90 4.52
N GLU A 26 14.78 2.09 4.18
CA GLU A 26 15.32 3.33 3.61
C GLU A 26 14.65 3.64 2.28
N LEU A 27 14.54 2.64 1.40
CA LEU A 27 13.84 2.76 0.12
C LEU A 27 12.34 3.04 0.31
N ALA A 28 11.68 2.31 1.21
CA ALA A 28 10.26 2.56 1.51
C ALA A 28 10.01 4.00 2.01
N VAL A 29 10.89 4.54 2.85
CA VAL A 29 10.82 5.93 3.34
C VAL A 29 11.04 6.93 2.21
N GLN A 30 12.00 6.68 1.31
CA GLN A 30 12.25 7.52 0.15
C GLN A 30 11.03 7.58 -0.78
N ILE A 31 10.50 6.42 -1.17
CA ILE A 31 9.28 6.32 -2.00
C ILE A 31 8.11 7.04 -1.34
N TYR A 32 7.94 6.90 -0.03
CA TYR A 32 6.86 7.58 0.69
C TYR A 32 7.00 9.11 0.67
N ASN A 33 8.22 9.63 0.85
CA ASN A 33 8.45 11.07 0.81
C ASN A 33 8.14 11.64 -0.58
N ASP A 34 8.55 10.93 -1.64
CA ASP A 34 8.23 11.31 -3.01
C ASP A 34 6.73 11.22 -3.28
N ALA A 35 6.09 10.12 -2.87
CA ALA A 35 4.64 9.94 -3.00
C ALA A 35 3.86 11.02 -2.25
N LYS A 36 4.32 11.44 -1.07
CA LYS A 36 3.69 12.50 -0.28
C LYS A 36 3.65 13.81 -1.05
N LEU A 37 4.77 14.22 -1.65
CA LEU A 37 4.85 15.42 -2.49
C LEU A 37 3.92 15.32 -3.70
N LEU A 38 3.84 14.16 -4.33
CA LEU A 38 2.96 13.93 -5.48
C LEU A 38 1.47 13.90 -5.08
N SER A 39 1.16 13.53 -3.83
CA SER A 39 -0.21 13.36 -3.35
C SER A 39 -0.88 14.64 -2.83
N GLU A 40 -0.15 15.74 -2.60
CA GLU A 40 -0.60 16.92 -1.84
C GLU A 40 -1.94 17.52 -2.30
N HIS A 41 -2.28 17.39 -3.59
CA HIS A 41 -3.49 17.95 -4.18
C HIS A 41 -4.46 16.89 -4.74
N THR A 42 -4.22 15.62 -4.41
CA THR A 42 -5.01 14.50 -4.96
C THR A 42 -6.12 14.03 -4.03
N GLY A 43 -6.02 14.34 -2.73
CA GLY A 43 -6.89 13.77 -1.70
C GLY A 43 -6.61 12.31 -1.37
N LEU A 44 -5.54 11.71 -1.92
CA LEU A 44 -5.15 10.33 -1.64
C LEU A 44 -4.43 10.23 -0.29
N SER A 45 -4.84 9.25 0.51
CA SER A 45 -4.21 8.91 1.78
C SER A 45 -3.09 7.87 1.60
N LEU A 46 -1.96 8.08 2.28
CA LEU A 46 -0.77 7.24 2.20
C LEU A 46 -0.47 6.56 3.54
N GLY A 47 -0.13 5.28 3.53
CA GLY A 47 0.35 4.53 4.68
C GLY A 47 1.77 4.01 4.47
N LEU A 48 2.68 4.31 5.39
CA LEU A 48 4.07 3.83 5.35
C LEU A 48 4.28 2.72 6.39
N ILE A 49 4.68 1.52 5.95
CA ILE A 49 4.87 0.38 6.84
C ILE A 49 6.20 -0.35 6.63
N TYR A 50 6.93 -0.62 7.70
CA TYR A 50 8.19 -1.35 7.65
C TYR A 50 8.57 -1.97 8.99
N GLY A 51 9.49 -2.94 8.97
CA GLY A 51 10.01 -3.62 10.15
C GLY A 51 10.91 -2.74 11.04
N GLY A 52 11.08 -3.13 12.30
CA GLY A 52 12.07 -2.54 13.22
C GLY A 52 11.51 -1.57 14.26
N GLU A 53 10.45 -0.81 13.98
CA GLU A 53 9.87 0.19 14.91
C GLU A 53 8.37 0.41 14.65
N GLY A 54 7.66 1.03 15.61
CA GLY A 54 6.36 1.68 15.37
C GLY A 54 5.18 0.77 15.00
N TYR A 55 5.11 -0.45 15.54
CA TYR A 55 4.10 -1.43 15.14
C TYR A 55 2.66 -0.95 15.34
N GLN A 56 2.38 -0.33 16.48
CA GLN A 56 1.04 0.09 16.87
C GLN A 56 0.58 1.32 16.08
N SER A 57 1.44 2.33 15.93
CA SER A 57 1.10 3.55 15.18
C SER A 57 0.93 3.28 13.69
N GLN A 58 1.78 2.44 13.09
CA GLN A 58 1.62 2.01 11.69
C GLN A 58 0.30 1.28 11.48
N ARG A 59 -0.10 0.45 12.44
CA ARG A 59 -1.35 -0.31 12.39
C ARG A 59 -2.57 0.61 12.51
N GLU A 60 -2.56 1.54 13.46
CA GLU A 60 -3.64 2.52 13.65
C GLU A 60 -3.86 3.34 12.37
N THR A 61 -2.80 3.81 11.71
CA THR A 61 -2.91 4.51 10.42
C THR A 61 -3.57 3.65 9.34
N LEU A 62 -3.28 2.35 9.29
CA LEU A 62 -3.94 1.45 8.32
C LEU A 62 -5.41 1.20 8.67
N GLU A 63 -5.75 1.10 9.96
CA GLU A 63 -7.12 0.90 10.44
C GLU A 63 -7.99 2.17 10.24
N GLU A 64 -7.40 3.36 10.27
CA GLU A 64 -8.06 4.62 9.87
C GLU A 64 -8.45 4.65 8.39
N GLY A 65 -7.76 3.83 7.58
CA GLY A 65 -7.97 3.67 6.14
C GLY A 65 -6.96 4.47 5.32
N VAL A 66 -6.31 3.79 4.38
CA VAL A 66 -5.38 4.40 3.42
C VAL A 66 -5.67 3.96 1.98
N ASP A 67 -5.44 4.85 1.02
CA ASP A 67 -5.59 4.54 -0.41
C ASP A 67 -4.35 3.85 -0.99
N ILE A 68 -3.15 4.26 -0.54
CA ILE A 68 -1.88 3.71 -1.02
C ILE A 68 -1.05 3.21 0.16
N ILE A 69 -0.65 1.94 0.10
CA ILE A 69 0.32 1.36 1.04
C ILE A 69 1.71 1.37 0.42
N ILE A 70 2.69 1.89 1.15
CA ILE A 70 4.10 1.91 0.78
C ILE A 70 4.86 1.20 1.90
N GLY A 71 5.70 0.23 1.59
CA GLY A 71 6.37 -0.47 2.67
C GLY A 71 7.32 -1.58 2.29
N THR A 72 7.94 -2.17 3.32
CA THR A 72 8.77 -3.36 3.12
C THR A 72 7.93 -4.60 2.92
N THR A 73 8.36 -5.46 1.99
CA THR A 73 7.66 -6.70 1.63
C THR A 73 7.32 -7.56 2.85
N GLY A 74 8.26 -7.70 3.78
CA GLY A 74 8.06 -8.47 5.00
C GLY A 74 6.92 -7.94 5.88
N ARG A 75 6.85 -6.62 6.10
CA ARG A 75 5.82 -6.00 6.95
C ARG A 75 4.45 -5.96 6.26
N ILE A 76 4.42 -5.72 4.96
CA ILE A 76 3.20 -5.83 4.15
C ILE A 76 2.58 -7.23 4.29
N LEU A 77 3.41 -8.28 4.13
CA LEU A 77 2.95 -9.65 4.23
C LEU A 77 2.47 -10.01 5.66
N ASP A 78 3.15 -9.50 6.68
CA ASP A 78 2.77 -9.70 8.08
C ASP A 78 1.40 -9.10 8.39
N TYR A 79 1.19 -7.83 8.07
CA TYR A 79 -0.10 -7.15 8.25
C TYR A 79 -1.23 -7.74 7.41
N TYR A 80 -0.93 -8.21 6.20
CA TYR A 80 -1.91 -8.94 5.39
C TYR A 80 -2.35 -10.24 6.07
N LYS A 81 -1.41 -11.05 6.59
CA LYS A 81 -1.72 -12.30 7.30
C LYS A 81 -2.52 -12.08 8.59
N GLN A 82 -2.31 -10.93 9.23
CA GLN A 82 -3.06 -10.54 10.43
C GLN A 82 -4.41 -9.89 10.13
N ASN A 83 -4.79 -9.77 8.85
CA ASN A 83 -6.02 -9.10 8.39
C ASN A 83 -6.11 -7.63 8.82
N VAL A 84 -4.98 -6.92 8.95
CA VAL A 84 -4.96 -5.47 9.22
C VAL A 84 -5.52 -4.68 8.04
N PHE A 85 -5.31 -5.18 6.82
CA PHE A 85 -5.91 -4.64 5.60
C PHE A 85 -6.24 -5.77 4.64
N THR A 86 -6.99 -5.45 3.57
CA THR A 86 -7.36 -6.40 2.52
C THR A 86 -6.80 -5.98 1.16
N LEU A 87 -6.52 -6.96 0.29
CA LEU A 87 -6.06 -6.73 -1.08
C LEU A 87 -7.20 -6.63 -2.10
N LYS A 88 -8.46 -6.76 -1.64
CA LYS A 88 -9.65 -6.86 -2.52
C LYS A 88 -9.80 -5.71 -3.52
N ASN A 89 -9.30 -4.53 -3.18
CA ASN A 89 -9.44 -3.31 -3.98
C ASN A 89 -8.14 -2.88 -4.67
N ILE A 90 -7.06 -3.66 -4.54
CA ILE A 90 -5.78 -3.33 -5.17
C ILE A 90 -5.95 -3.39 -6.69
N GLN A 91 -5.65 -2.27 -7.34
CA GLN A 91 -5.66 -2.10 -8.79
C GLN A 91 -4.24 -1.96 -9.35
N VAL A 92 -3.30 -1.51 -8.51
CA VAL A 92 -1.90 -1.27 -8.90
C VAL A 92 -0.98 -1.87 -7.84
N ALA A 93 0.00 -2.66 -8.30
CA ALA A 93 1.07 -3.17 -7.46
C ALA A 93 2.41 -2.82 -8.11
N VAL A 94 3.30 -2.18 -7.34
CA VAL A 94 4.65 -1.82 -7.75
C VAL A 94 5.64 -2.59 -6.89
N LEU A 95 6.61 -3.22 -7.55
CA LEU A 95 7.77 -3.84 -6.91
C LEU A 95 9.00 -3.02 -7.30
N ASP A 96 9.61 -2.35 -6.33
CA ASP A 96 10.89 -1.68 -6.52
C ASP A 96 12.04 -2.62 -6.12
N GLU A 97 13.11 -2.65 -6.91
CA GLU A 97 14.24 -3.60 -6.76
C GLU A 97 13.79 -5.08 -6.64
N ALA A 98 13.01 -5.55 -7.62
CA ALA A 98 12.42 -6.89 -7.62
C ALA A 98 13.44 -8.05 -7.64
N ASP A 99 14.57 -7.83 -8.29
CA ASP A 99 15.74 -8.72 -8.28
C ASP A 99 16.32 -8.87 -6.87
N ARG A 100 16.53 -7.77 -6.15
CA ARG A 100 16.99 -7.80 -4.77
C ARG A 100 15.98 -8.48 -3.85
N MET A 101 14.68 -8.29 -4.10
CA MET A 101 13.65 -9.03 -3.36
C MET A 101 13.72 -10.54 -3.62
N PHE A 102 14.05 -10.96 -4.84
CA PHE A 102 14.28 -12.36 -5.17
C PHE A 102 15.50 -12.92 -4.42
N ASP A 103 16.61 -12.18 -4.41
CA ASP A 103 17.86 -12.58 -3.73
C ASP A 103 17.70 -12.71 -2.21
N LEU A 104 16.85 -11.87 -1.59
CA LEU A 104 16.51 -11.94 -0.17
C LEU A 104 15.55 -13.09 0.18
N GLY A 105 15.15 -13.89 -0.81
CA GLY A 105 14.26 -15.03 -0.60
C GLY A 105 12.78 -14.66 -0.48
N PHE A 106 12.36 -13.47 -0.95
CA PHE A 106 10.94 -13.08 -1.00
C PHE A 106 10.16 -13.78 -2.13
N ILE A 107 10.50 -15.04 -2.43
CA ILE A 107 9.87 -15.90 -3.46
C ILE A 107 8.35 -16.09 -3.21
N LYS A 108 7.88 -15.83 -1.98
CA LYS A 108 6.46 -15.85 -1.60
C LYS A 108 5.63 -14.65 -2.11
N ILE A 109 6.26 -13.68 -2.77
CA ILE A 109 5.56 -12.59 -3.48
C ILE A 109 4.60 -13.15 -4.55
N SER A 110 4.89 -14.30 -5.15
CA SER A 110 4.02 -14.93 -6.17
C SER A 110 2.58 -15.17 -5.70
N ALA A 111 2.37 -15.59 -4.46
CA ALA A 111 1.04 -15.78 -3.88
C ALA A 111 0.30 -14.45 -3.67
N PHE A 112 1.04 -13.39 -3.34
CA PHE A 112 0.53 -12.04 -3.20
C PHE A 112 0.13 -11.44 -4.56
N TYR A 113 0.95 -11.69 -5.59
CA TYR A 113 0.66 -11.32 -6.98
C TYR A 113 -0.56 -12.04 -7.53
N SER A 114 -0.71 -13.33 -7.28
CA SER A 114 -1.94 -14.03 -7.68
C SER A 114 -3.17 -13.38 -7.06
N ALA A 115 -3.14 -13.06 -5.77
CA ALA A 115 -4.26 -12.37 -5.11
C ALA A 115 -4.56 -10.97 -5.67
N ALA A 116 -3.53 -10.21 -6.07
CA ALA A 116 -3.68 -8.86 -6.61
C ALA A 116 -3.97 -8.81 -8.13
N CYS A 117 -3.25 -9.60 -8.93
CA CYS A 117 -3.33 -9.62 -10.41
C CYS A 117 -4.44 -10.49 -10.98
N HIS A 118 -4.93 -11.54 -10.29
CA HIS A 118 -5.95 -12.44 -10.88
C HIS A 118 -7.25 -11.71 -11.25
N ARG A 119 -7.45 -10.48 -10.75
CA ARG A 119 -8.58 -9.63 -11.09
C ARG A 119 -8.34 -8.67 -12.27
N GLN A 120 -7.08 -8.37 -12.63
CA GLN A 120 -6.77 -7.59 -13.85
C GLN A 120 -6.95 -8.43 -15.12
N ALA A 121 -6.92 -9.78 -15.02
CA ALA A 121 -7.07 -10.69 -16.15
C ALA A 121 -8.54 -11.02 -16.51
N ASN A 122 -9.51 -10.45 -15.78
CA ASN A 122 -10.94 -10.75 -15.94
C ASN A 122 -11.76 -9.51 -16.35
N VAL A 123 -11.09 -8.54 -17.00
CA VAL A 123 -11.70 -7.35 -17.63
C VAL A 123 -11.47 -7.43 -19.13
#